data_AF-A0A0J6TSV3-F1
#
_entry.id   AF-A0A0J6TSV3-F1
#
_cell.length_a   1.000
_cell.length_b   1.000
_cell.length_c   1.000
_cell.angle_alpha   90.00
_cell.angle_beta   90.00
_cell.angle_gamma   90.00
#
_symmetry.space_group_name_H-M   'P 1'
#
loop_
_entity.id
_entity.type
_entity.pdbx_description
1 polymer ?
#
loop_
_entity_poly.entity_id
_entity_poly.type
_entity_poly.pdbx_seq_one_letter_code
_entity_poly.pdbx_strand_id
1 'polypeptide(L)'
;MNHPTVPYYPPAVWIMAAFDPVLIGLALYLGWKADQFGKVVLVAIIALVASVLVSWVLTGIGVPWPAPIGRELPTFFPVRTGAALIYAIIGYSARRVIAPRA
;
A
#
# COMPACT_ATOMS: atom_id res chain seq x y z
N MET A 1 8.64 35.58 -15.32
CA MET A 1 8.88 34.14 -15.50
C MET A 1 8.16 33.42 -14.37
N ASN A 2 7.26 32.49 -14.67
CA ASN A 2 6.61 31.67 -13.64
C ASN A 2 7.61 30.57 -13.25
N HIS A 3 8.10 30.58 -12.01
CA HIS A 3 8.97 29.52 -11.51
C HIS A 3 8.11 28.25 -11.30
N PRO A 4 8.51 27.08 -11.82
CA PRO A 4 7.80 25.84 -11.53
C PRO A 4 7.91 25.54 -10.02
N THR A 5 6.76 25.45 -9.36
CA THR A 5 6.66 25.09 -7.94
C THR A 5 6.35 23.60 -7.82
N VAL A 6 7.13 22.87 -7.02
CA VAL A 6 6.84 21.47 -6.71
C VAL A 6 5.74 21.42 -5.63
N PRO A 7 4.69 20.61 -5.80
CA PRO A 7 3.69 20.43 -4.75
C PRO A 7 4.34 19.91 -3.46
N TYR A 8 4.20 20.67 -2.37
CA TYR A 8 4.63 20.25 -1.04
C TYR A 8 3.50 19.49 -0.33
N TYR A 9 3.80 18.28 0.14
CA TYR A 9 2.89 17.49 0.96
C TYR A 9 3.42 17.38 2.39
N PRO A 10 2.62 17.74 3.41
CA PRO A 10 3.02 17.60 4.81
C PRO A 10 3.41 16.15 5.16
N PRO A 11 4.39 15.91 6.06
CA PRO A 11 4.83 14.57 6.45
C PRO A 11 3.70 13.63 6.90
N ALA A 12 2.65 14.18 7.53
CA ALA A 12 1.47 13.41 7.92
C ALA A 12 0.78 12.73 6.73
N VAL A 13 0.72 13.39 5.57
CA VAL A 13 0.09 12.85 4.35
C VAL A 13 0.90 11.66 3.81
N TRP A 14 2.24 11.75 3.88
CA TRP A 14 3.12 10.63 3.53
C TRP A 14 2.85 9.43 4.41
N ILE A 15 2.72 9.64 5.72
CA ILE A 15 2.41 8.57 6.67
C ILE A 15 1.04 7.96 6.36
N MET A 16 0.02 8.77 6.05
CA MET A 16 -1.31 8.27 5.67
C MET A 16 -1.28 7.34 4.45
N ALA A 17 -0.33 7.51 3.53
CA ALA A 17 -0.18 6.61 2.40
C ALA A 17 0.19 5.17 2.79
N ALA A 18 0.86 4.99 3.93
CA ALA A 18 1.14 3.66 4.49
C ALA A 18 -0.11 3.01 5.12
N PHE A 19 -1.15 3.78 5.39
CA PHE A 19 -2.39 3.33 6.02
C PHE A 19 -3.55 3.15 5.04
N ASP A 20 -3.25 2.86 3.78
CA ASP A 20 -4.29 2.50 2.81
C ASP A 20 -4.96 1.17 3.24
N PRO A 21 -6.28 1.16 3.46
CA PRO A 21 -6.97 -0.01 4.01
C PRO A 21 -6.99 -1.19 3.04
N VAL A 22 -6.97 -0.95 1.72
CA VAL A 22 -6.92 -2.01 0.70
C VAL A 22 -5.54 -2.63 0.68
N LEU A 23 -4.50 -1.79 0.75
CA LEU A 23 -3.12 -2.23 0.83
C LEU A 23 -2.90 -3.13 2.06
N ILE A 24 -3.31 -2.64 3.24
CA ILE A 24 -3.18 -3.38 4.50
C ILE A 24 -3.94 -4.70 4.43
N GLY A 25 -5.22 -4.64 4.04
CA GLY A 25 -6.09 -5.82 4.00
C GLY A 25 -5.55 -6.91 3.08
N LEU A 26 -5.18 -6.55 1.84
CA LEU A 26 -4.64 -7.51 0.88
C LEU A 26 -3.26 -8.04 1.26
N ALA A 27 -2.36 -7.17 1.71
CA ALA A 27 -1.01 -7.58 2.09
C ALA A 27 -1.03 -8.54 3.28
N LEU A 28 -1.84 -8.27 4.31
CA LEU A 28 -2.01 -9.15 5.45
C LEU A 28 -2.68 -10.48 5.06
N TYR A 29 -3.78 -10.42 4.32
CA TYR A 29 -4.54 -11.61 3.93
C TYR A 29 -3.72 -12.55 3.04
N LEU A 30 -3.14 -12.03 1.97
CA LEU A 30 -2.34 -12.83 1.04
C LEU A 30 -0.99 -13.22 1.64
N GLY A 31 -0.39 -12.34 2.46
CA GLY A 31 0.83 -12.64 3.20
C GLY A 31 0.62 -13.82 4.14
N TRP A 32 -0.50 -13.86 4.86
CA TRP A 32 -0.90 -15.02 5.66
C TRP A 32 -1.04 -16.28 4.80
N LYS A 33 -1.64 -16.19 3.61
CA LYS A 33 -1.81 -17.35 2.74
C LYS A 33 -0.51 -17.82 2.05
N ALA A 34 0.54 -17.01 2.04
CA ALA A 34 1.79 -17.34 1.35
C ALA A 34 2.57 -18.48 2.03
N ASP A 35 2.89 -19.50 1.24
CA ASP A 35 3.65 -20.70 1.59
C ASP A 35 5.18 -20.51 1.53
N GLN A 36 5.65 -19.55 0.73
CA GLN A 36 7.08 -19.28 0.52
C GLN A 36 7.43 -17.81 0.76
N PHE A 37 8.62 -17.53 1.31
CA PHE A 37 9.05 -16.15 1.54
C PHE A 37 9.15 -15.36 0.24
N GLY A 38 9.57 -15.98 -0.87
CA GLY A 38 9.60 -15.32 -2.19
C GLY A 38 8.23 -14.79 -2.64
N LYS A 39 7.13 -15.42 -2.20
CA LYS A 39 5.77 -14.95 -2.52
C LYS A 39 5.40 -13.65 -1.80
N VAL A 40 6.12 -13.25 -0.75
CA VAL A 40 5.92 -11.96 -0.08
C VAL A 40 6.10 -10.79 -1.04
N VAL A 41 7.09 -10.86 -1.94
CA VAL A 41 7.31 -9.82 -2.96
C VAL A 41 6.13 -9.74 -3.92
N LEU A 42 5.63 -10.90 -4.38
CA LEU A 42 4.45 -10.97 -5.23
C LEU A 42 3.21 -10.41 -4.53
N VAL A 43 3.02 -10.76 -3.25
CA VAL A 43 1.92 -10.22 -2.43
C VAL A 43 2.00 -8.70 -2.30
N ALA A 44 3.20 -8.16 -2.05
CA ALA A 44 3.39 -6.71 -1.95
C ALA A 44 3.06 -6.01 -3.28
N ILE A 45 3.45 -6.58 -4.42
CA ILE A 45 3.11 -6.06 -5.75
C ILE A 45 1.59 -6.07 -5.96
N ILE A 46 0.91 -7.20 -5.66
CA ILE A 46 -0.54 -7.32 -5.81
C ILE A 46 -1.26 -6.29 -4.93
N ALA A 47 -0.87 -6.18 -3.65
CA ALA A 47 -1.47 -5.23 -2.72
C ALA A 47 -1.24 -3.78 -3.15
N LEU A 48 -0.04 -3.45 -3.64
CA LEU A 48 0.27 -2.13 -4.17
C LEU A 48 -0.61 -1.79 -5.38
N VAL A 49 -0.65 -2.66 -6.40
CA VAL A 49 -1.45 -2.45 -7.62
C VAL A 49 -2.93 -2.29 -7.28
N ALA A 50 -3.48 -3.19 -6.47
CA ALA A 50 -4.88 -3.12 -6.08
C ALA A 50 -5.20 -1.84 -5.28
N SER A 51 -4.34 -1.46 -4.32
CA SER A 51 -4.54 -0.23 -3.54
C SER A 51 -4.51 1.03 -4.41
N VAL A 52 -3.63 1.07 -5.40
CA VAL A 52 -3.49 2.19 -6.32
C VAL A 52 -4.73 2.31 -7.20
N LEU A 53 -5.20 1.20 -7.78
CA LEU A 53 -6.41 1.20 -8.61
C LEU A 53 -7.65 1.57 -7.82
N VAL A 54 -7.81 1.05 -6.59
CA VAL A 54 -8.96 1.41 -5.74
C VAL A 54 -8.90 2.86 -5.32
N SER A 55 -7.75 3.35 -4.84
CA SER A 55 -7.55 4.75 -4.49
C SER A 55 -7.87 5.67 -5.67
N TRP A 56 -7.45 5.29 -6.88
CA TRP A 56 -7.72 6.05 -8.11
C TRP A 56 -9.21 6.14 -8.45
N VAL A 57 -9.91 5.01 -8.43
CA VAL A 57 -11.36 4.99 -8.67
C VAL A 57 -12.10 5.83 -7.62
N LEU A 58 -11.80 5.63 -6.33
CA LEU A 58 -12.49 6.29 -5.23
C LEU A 58 -12.24 7.80 -5.23
N THR A 59 -10.98 8.21 -5.45
CA THR A 59 -10.63 9.64 -5.61
C THR A 59 -11.36 10.24 -6.81
N GLY A 60 -11.45 9.49 -7.92
CA GLY A 60 -12.14 9.93 -9.14
C GLY A 60 -13.64 10.19 -8.97
N ILE A 61 -14.30 9.47 -8.06
CA ILE A 61 -15.73 9.67 -7.74
C ILE A 61 -15.97 10.57 -6.51
N GLY A 62 -14.92 11.20 -5.98
CA GLY A 62 -15.02 12.14 -4.85
C GLY A 62 -15.14 11.49 -3.47
N VAL A 63 -14.86 10.18 -3.35
CA VAL A 63 -14.81 9.50 -2.05
C VAL A 63 -13.51 9.87 -1.34
N PRO A 64 -13.57 10.36 -0.08
CA PRO A 64 -12.36 10.62 0.70
C PRO A 64 -11.54 9.36 0.91
N TRP A 65 -10.23 9.43 0.62
CA TRP A 65 -9.30 8.31 0.77
C TRP A 65 -7.98 8.75 1.41
N PRO A 66 -7.32 7.90 2.23
CA PRO A 66 -6.00 8.22 2.77
C PRO A 66 -4.96 8.40 1.65
N ALA A 67 -4.30 9.56 1.63
CA ALA A 67 -3.35 9.96 0.59
C ALA A 67 -3.86 9.62 -0.83
N PRO A 68 -4.86 10.39 -1.32
CA PRO A 68 -5.57 10.11 -2.58
C PRO A 68 -4.63 10.02 -3.78
N ILE A 69 -4.98 9.18 -4.76
CA ILE A 69 -4.28 9.05 -6.05
C ILE A 69 -5.20 9.52 -7.19
N GLY A 70 -5.12 10.78 -7.61
CA GLY A 70 -5.59 11.32 -8.92
C GLY A 70 -4.57 11.41 -10.08
N ARG A 71 -4.62 12.50 -10.89
CA ARG A 71 -3.88 12.66 -12.17
C ARG A 71 -2.37 12.99 -12.08
N GLU A 72 -1.92 13.59 -10.99
CA GLU A 72 -0.54 14.07 -10.79
C GLU A 72 0.39 13.07 -10.01
N LEU A 73 0.04 11.77 -9.89
CA LEU A 73 0.56 10.95 -8.77
C LEU A 73 1.23 9.60 -9.07
N PRO A 74 2.57 9.60 -8.97
CA PRO A 74 3.30 8.54 -8.29
C PRO A 74 3.89 9.00 -6.95
N THR A 75 3.60 10.22 -6.46
CA THR A 75 4.25 10.83 -5.29
C THR A 75 4.30 9.92 -4.07
N PHE A 76 3.19 9.21 -3.78
CA PHE A 76 3.08 8.35 -2.60
C PHE A 76 3.45 6.89 -2.85
N PHE A 77 3.87 6.53 -4.07
CA PHE A 77 4.21 5.15 -4.40
C PHE A 77 5.39 4.62 -3.57
N PRO A 78 6.48 5.38 -3.32
CA PRO A 78 7.58 4.88 -2.49
C PRO A 78 7.11 4.42 -1.10
N VAL A 79 6.26 5.20 -0.45
CA VAL A 79 5.72 4.83 0.87
C VAL A 79 4.77 3.65 0.78
N ARG A 80 3.85 3.64 -0.20
CA ARG A 80 2.94 2.50 -0.42
C ARG A 80 3.71 1.21 -0.73
N THR A 81 4.78 1.26 -1.50
CA THR A 81 5.64 0.10 -1.80
C THR A 81 6.30 -0.44 -0.53
N GLY A 82 6.90 0.45 0.29
CA GLY A 82 7.49 0.06 1.56
C GLY A 82 6.46 -0.54 2.52
N ALA A 83 5.29 0.10 2.64
CA ALA A 83 4.18 -0.38 3.45
C ALA A 83 3.68 -1.76 2.98
N ALA A 84 3.50 -1.95 1.66
CA ALA A 84 3.01 -3.21 1.10
C ALA A 84 3.96 -4.37 1.43
N LEU A 85 5.27 -4.14 1.34
CA LEU A 85 6.28 -5.12 1.76
C LEU A 85 6.20 -5.40 3.26
N ILE A 86 6.14 -4.36 4.10
CA ILE A 86 6.06 -4.50 5.56
C ILE A 86 4.83 -5.32 5.97
N TYR A 87 3.64 -4.96 5.48
CA TYR A 87 2.40 -5.68 5.81
C TYR A 87 2.40 -7.11 5.25
N ALA A 88 2.97 -7.34 4.07
CA ALA A 88 3.10 -8.69 3.52
C ALA A 88 4.03 -9.56 4.39
N ILE A 89 5.18 -9.02 4.84
CA ILE A 89 6.09 -9.68 5.76
C ILE A 89 5.40 -9.97 7.10
N ILE A 90 4.63 -9.01 7.63
CA ILE A 90 3.86 -9.18 8.86
C ILE A 90 2.86 -10.31 8.70
N GLY A 91 2.04 -10.32 7.65
CA GLY A 91 1.06 -11.38 7.40
C GLY A 91 1.71 -12.76 7.28
N TYR A 92 2.81 -12.85 6.53
CA TYR A 92 3.59 -14.07 6.35
C TYR A 92 4.21 -14.60 7.65
N SER A 93 4.78 -13.71 8.44
CA SER A 93 5.44 -14.06 9.71
C SER A 93 4.42 -14.41 10.78
N ALA A 94 3.30 -13.69 10.83
CA ALA A 94 2.21 -13.94 11.78
C ALA A 94 1.67 -15.37 11.64
N ARG A 95 1.48 -15.88 10.42
CA ARG A 95 1.05 -17.28 10.22
C ARG A 95 2.04 -18.28 10.82
N ARG A 96 3.35 -18.04 10.68
CA ARG A 96 4.39 -18.95 11.19
C ARG A 96 4.46 -19.00 12.70
N VAL A 97 4.18 -17.87 13.34
CA VAL A 97 4.17 -17.78 14.81
C VAL A 97 2.87 -18.34 15.39
N ILE A 98 1.73 -18.02 14.78
CA ILE A 98 0.41 -18.34 15.33
C ILE A 98 -0.09 -19.73 14.90
N ALA A 99 0.19 -20.14 13.67
CA ALA A 99 -0.29 -21.40 13.08
C ALA A 99 0.84 -22.19 12.39
N PRO A 100 1.90 -22.60 13.12
CA PRO A 100 3.07 -23.27 12.55
C PRO A 100 2.78 -24.66 11.93
N ARG A 101 1.60 -25.25 12.19
CA ARG A 101 1.23 -26.63 11.80
C ARG A 101 0.06 -26.71 10.82
N ALA A 102 -0.38 -25.59 10.24
CA ALA A 102 -1.54 -25.50 9.35
C ALA A 102 -1.18 -25.26 7.88
#